data_AF-A0A2K2VGE4-F1
#
_entry.id   AF-A0A2K2VGE4-F1
#
_cell.length_a   1.000
_cell.length_b   1.000
_cell.length_c   1.000
_cell.angle_alpha   90.00
_cell.angle_beta   90.00
_cell.angle_gamma   90.00
#
_symmetry.space_group_name_H-M   'P 1'
#
loop_
_entity.id
_entity.type
_entity.pdbx_description
1 polymer ?
#
loop_
_entity_poly.entity_id
_entity_poly.type
_entity_poly.pdbx_seq_one_letter_code
_entity_poly.pdbx_strand_id
1 'polypeptide(L)' 'MGDRRKQYPDLSDEEYKVLTYFMSNVSVGEILAVRELESIMGLKEPRRIIESLIEKGYIERGSGCYNLSRKKFPRS' A
#
# COMPACT_ATOMS: atom_id res chain seq x y z
N MET A 1 15.94 17.12 -1.92
CA MET A 1 14.79 16.20 -1.93
C MET A 1 14.77 15.50 -0.58
N GLY A 2 13.83 15.85 0.30
CA GLY A 2 13.76 15.27 1.64
C GLY A 2 13.33 13.80 1.59
N ASP A 3 13.88 12.98 2.48
CA ASP A 3 13.46 11.59 2.64
C ASP A 3 12.00 11.54 3.14
N ARG A 4 11.06 11.34 2.22
CA ARG A 4 9.62 11.24 2.52
C ARG A 4 9.29 10.06 3.42
N ARG A 5 10.19 9.08 3.58
CA ARG A 5 10.04 7.99 4.53
C ARG A 5 9.90 8.48 5.96
N LYS A 6 10.53 9.61 6.33
CA LYS A 6 10.42 10.18 7.68
C LYS A 6 8.99 10.55 8.08
N GLN A 7 8.07 10.66 7.12
CA GLN A 7 6.64 10.90 7.37
C GLN A 7 5.88 9.63 7.80
N TYR A 8 6.48 8.44 7.63
CA TYR A 8 5.89 7.14 7.93
C TYR A 8 6.81 6.31 8.84
N PRO A 9 7.08 6.79 10.07
CA PRO A 9 8.04 6.13 10.98
C PRO A 9 7.56 4.77 11.48
N ASP A 10 6.26 4.48 11.38
CA ASP A 10 5.63 3.23 11.79
C ASP A 10 5.64 2.15 10.68
N LEU A 11 6.21 2.45 9.50
CA LEU A 11 6.27 1.53 8.37
C LEU A 11 7.67 0.92 8.19
N SER A 12 7.70 -0.37 7.91
CA SER A 12 8.88 -1.07 7.41
C SER A 12 9.24 -0.62 5.98
N ASP A 13 10.42 -1.03 5.50
CA ASP A 13 10.83 -0.74 4.12
C ASP A 13 9.88 -1.34 3.08
N GLU A 14 9.38 -2.56 3.33
CA GLU A 14 8.44 -3.22 2.43
C GLU A 14 7.05 -2.59 2.48
N GLU A 15 6.57 -2.23 3.68
CA GLU A 15 5.30 -1.52 3.84
C GLU A 15 5.34 -0.15 3.16
N TYR A 16 6.42 0.61 3.30
CA TYR A 16 6.58 1.89 2.62
C TYR A 16 6.62 1.73 1.10
N LYS A 17 7.29 0.68 0.59
CA LYS A 17 7.24 0.34 -0.84
C LYS A 17 5.82 0.03 -1.32
N VAL A 18 5.07 -0.81 -0.60
CA VAL A 18 3.69 -1.12 -0.97
C VAL A 18 2.80 0.13 -0.88
N LEU A 19 2.98 0.97 0.14
CA LEU A 19 2.26 2.23 0.25
C LEU A 19 2.51 3.14 -0.95
N THR A 20 3.77 3.32 -1.38
CA THR A 20 4.09 4.17 -2.54
C THR A 20 3.50 3.64 -3.84
N TYR A 21 3.38 2.32 -4.00
CA TYR A 21 2.62 1.69 -5.08
C TYR A 21 1.13 2.11 -5.04
N PHE A 22 0.47 2.05 -3.88
CA PHE A 22 -0.94 2.46 -3.76
C PHE A 22 -1.14 3.98 -3.85
N MET A 23 -0.17 4.79 -3.45
CA MET A 23 -0.22 6.25 -3.66
C MET A 23 -0.27 6.62 -5.15
N SER A 24 0.34 5.80 -6.00
CA SER A 24 0.38 5.99 -7.45
C SER A 24 -0.88 5.46 -8.15
N ASN A 25 -1.42 4.33 -7.68
CA ASN A 25 -2.52 3.63 -8.36
C ASN A 25 -3.91 3.87 -7.73
N VAL A 26 -3.97 4.31 -6.47
CA VAL A 26 -5.19 4.68 -5.70
C VAL A 26 -6.15 3.54 -5.40
N SER A 27 -6.53 2.75 -6.40
CA SER A 27 -7.45 1.63 -6.30
C SER A 27 -7.00 0.54 -7.25
N VAL A 28 -6.78 -0.67 -6.74
CA VAL A 28 -6.29 -1.81 -7.52
C VAL A 28 -7.07 -3.06 -7.14
N GLY A 29 -7.46 -3.85 -8.13
CA GLY A 29 -8.07 -5.17 -7.88
C GLY A 29 -7.13 -6.07 -7.08
N GLU A 30 -7.66 -6.84 -6.12
CA GLU A 30 -6.84 -7.60 -5.16
C GLU A 30 -5.87 -8.58 -5.84
N ILE A 31 -6.35 -9.28 -6.88
CA ILE A 31 -5.54 -10.24 -7.64
C ILE A 31 -4.41 -9.54 -8.38
N LEU A 32 -4.70 -8.38 -8.99
CA LEU A 32 -3.70 -7.61 -9.74
C LEU A 32 -2.64 -7.04 -8.79
N ALA A 33 -3.07 -6.44 -7.67
CA ALA A 33 -2.17 -5.87 -6.67
C ALA A 33 -1.17 -6.91 -6.17
N VAL A 34 -1.65 -8.10 -5.77
CA VAL A 34 -0.77 -9.18 -5.30
C VAL A 34 0.22 -9.60 -6.38
N ARG A 35 -0.26 -9.80 -7.62
CA ARG A 35 0.59 -10.21 -8.75
C ARG A 35 1.67 -9.19 -9.10
N GLU A 36 1.34 -7.90 -9.13
CA GLU A 36 2.30 -6.84 -9.45
C GLU A 36 3.33 -6.67 -8.33
N LEU A 37 2.89 -6.71 -7.07
CA LEU A 37 3.80 -6.63 -5.92
C LEU A 37 4.77 -7.82 -5.86
N GLU A 38 4.31 -9.02 -6.21
CA GLU A 38 5.17 -10.21 -6.35
C GLU A 38 6.11 -10.10 -7.55
N SER A 39 5.56 -9.92 -8.75
CA SER A 39 6.29 -10.13 -10.01
C SER A 39 7.14 -8.93 -10.42
N ILE A 40 6.70 -7.71 -10.09
CA ILE A 40 7.36 -6.46 -10.49
C ILE A 40 8.21 -5.92 -9.33
N MET A 41 7.67 -5.94 -8.11
CA MET A 41 8.37 -5.40 -6.95
C MET A 41 9.18 -6.44 -6.16
N GLY A 42 9.05 -7.74 -6.50
CA GLY A 42 9.84 -8.82 -5.90
C GLY A 42 9.49 -9.11 -4.44
N LEU A 43 8.29 -8.73 -3.98
CA LEU A 43 7.87 -8.96 -2.60
C LEU A 43 7.41 -10.41 -2.42
N LYS A 44 7.89 -11.07 -1.36
CA LYS A 44 7.59 -12.50 -1.11
C LYS A 44 6.22 -12.73 -0.48
N GLU A 45 5.76 -11.82 0.36
CA GLU A 45 4.49 -11.95 1.10
C GLU A 45 3.60 -10.69 0.95
N PRO A 46 3.23 -10.28 -0.27
CA PRO A 46 2.51 -9.01 -0.48
C PRO A 46 1.18 -8.96 0.27
N ARG A 47 0.45 -10.08 0.35
CA ARG A 47 -0.83 -10.14 1.10
C ARG A 47 -0.66 -9.76 2.56
N ARG A 48 0.39 -10.28 3.21
CA ARG A 48 0.68 -9.98 4.62
C ARG A 48 1.02 -8.50 4.82
N ILE A 49 1.78 -7.92 3.90
CA ILE A 49 2.15 -6.50 3.95
C ILE A 49 0.92 -5.61 3.73
N ILE A 50 0.05 -5.97 2.78
CA ILE A 50 -1.21 -5.26 2.54
C ILE A 50 -2.11 -5.32 3.78
N GLU A 51 -2.26 -6.48 4.42
CA GLU A 51 -3.04 -6.59 5.67
C GLU A 51 -2.49 -5.70 6.77
N SER A 52 -1.17 -5.68 6.98
CA SER A 52 -0.54 -4.78 7.94
C SER A 52 -0.85 -3.29 7.64
N LEU A 53 -0.82 -2.90 6.37
CA LEU A 53 -1.18 -1.54 5.95
C LEU A 53 -2.68 -1.23 6.10
N ILE A 54 -3.55 -2.23 6.00
CA ILE A 54 -4.98 -2.11 6.28
C ILE A 54 -5.19 -1.89 7.78
N GLU A 55 -4.56 -2.70 8.63
CA GLU A 55 -4.60 -2.56 10.09
C GLU A 55 -4.10 -1.18 10.55
N LYS A 56 -3.04 -0.67 9.91
CA LYS A 56 -2.48 0.67 10.15
C LYS A 56 -3.30 1.80 9.50
N GLY A 57 -4.37 1.48 8.78
CA GLY A 57 -5.30 2.44 8.17
C GLY A 57 -4.74 3.22 6.97
N TYR A 58 -3.68 2.73 6.33
CA TYR A 58 -3.12 3.32 5.10
C TYR A 58 -3.84 2.80 3.84
N ILE A 59 -4.36 1.58 3.90
CA ILE A 59 -5.13 0.93 2.83
C ILE A 59 -6.52 0.57 3.37
N GLU A 60 -7.52 0.59 2.52
CA GLU A 60 -8.89 0.17 2.78
C GLU A 60 -9.26 -0.98 1.83
N ARG A 61 -9.85 -2.06 2.37
CA ARG A 61 -10.36 -3.16 1.56
C ARG A 61 -11.78 -2.86 1.07
N GLY A 62 -11.98 -2.89 -0.24
CA GLY A 62 -13.28 -2.82 -0.90
C GLY A 62 -13.77 -4.20 -1.35
N SER A 63 -14.81 -4.25 -2.19
CA SER A 63 -15.26 -5.52 -2.79
C SER A 63 -14.34 -5.89 -3.96
N GLY A 64 -13.37 -6.77 -3.72
CA GLY A 64 -12.42 -7.25 -4.73
C GLY A 64 -11.33 -6.25 -5.12
N CYS A 65 -11.14 -5.18 -4.34
CA CYS A 65 -10.07 -4.21 -4.55
C CYS A 65 -9.46 -3.70 -3.23
N TYR A 66 -8.22 -3.25 -3.31
CA TYR A 66 -7.54 -2.46 -2.28
C TYR A 66 -7.50 -0.99 -2.70
N ASN A 67 -7.79 -0.10 -1.76
CA ASN A 67 -7.83 1.34 -1.98
C ASN A 67 -6.85 2.04 -1.05
N LEU A 68 -6.22 3.11 -1.51
CA LEU A 68 -5.53 4.03 -0.62
C LEU A 68 -6.56 4.67 0.34
N SER A 69 -6.25 4.68 1.63
CA SER A 69 -7.15 5.19 2.67
C SER A 69 -7.52 6.65 2.43
N ARG A 70 -8.82 6.92 2.27
CA ARG A 70 -9.31 8.30 2.09
C ARG A 70 -9.18 9.11 3.36
N LYS A 71 -9.22 8.44 4.52
CA LYS A 71 -9.08 9.08 5.83
C LYS A 71 -7.66 9.59 6.04
N LYS A 72 -6.63 8.80 5.68
CA LYS A 72 -5.23 9.22 5.79
C LYS A 72 -4.77 10.11 4.63
N PHE A 73 -5.34 9.92 3.44
CA PHE A 73 -4.97 10.64 2.22
C PHE A 73 -6.20 11.31 1.61
N PRO A 74 -6.77 12.33 2.27
CA PRO A 74 -7.90 13.07 1.72
C PRO A 74 -7.48 13.75 0.42
N ARG A 75 -8.28 13.58 -0.63
CA ARG A 75 -8.12 14.34 -1.86
C ARG A 75 -8.94 15.62 -1.75
N SER A 76 -8.25 16.75 -1.86
CA SER A 76 -8.82 18.08 -2.05
C SER A 76 -9.53 18.20 -3.38
#